data_AF-A0AAW9QN07-F1
#
_entry.id   AF-A0AAW9QN07-F1
#
_cell.length_a   1.000
_cell.length_b   1.000
_cell.length_c   1.000
_cell.angle_alpha   90.00
_cell.angle_beta   90.00
_cell.angle_gamma   90.00
#
_symmetry.space_group_name_H-M   'P 1'
#
loop_
_entity.id
_entity.type
_entity.pdbx_description
1 polymer ?
#
loop_
_entity_poly.entity_id
_entity_poly.type
_entity_poly.pdbx_seq_one_letter_code
_entity_poly.pdbx_strand_id
1 'polypeptide(L)'
;MIDFFTLIDKIKKRPALYLGRRSLSHLCTFLDGYTFALRQQDIPVSTEERIFEGFQEWIEEKFDRASTQHWSRIILFSSEDERDALETFFELFDEFIQENSEETTKFREYNDKMPPKPRPMPLATEAGYRAFLESRRSTQNNQSINSIDNP
;
A
#
# COMPACT_ATOMS: atom_id res chain seq x y z
N MET A 1 3.07 -8.82 -12.13
CA MET A 1 2.66 -9.22 -10.76
C MET A 1 1.18 -8.89 -10.65
N ILE A 2 0.39 -9.63 -9.86
CA ILE A 2 -1.01 -9.25 -9.62
C ILE A 2 -0.99 -8.08 -8.64
N ASP A 3 -1.71 -7.01 -8.91
CA ASP A 3 -1.80 -5.85 -8.02
C ASP A 3 -2.52 -6.21 -6.72
N PHE A 4 -2.20 -5.51 -5.62
CA PHE A 4 -2.67 -5.87 -4.28
C PHE A 4 -4.20 -5.81 -4.17
N PHE A 5 -4.86 -4.77 -4.68
CA PHE A 5 -6.32 -4.67 -4.67
C PHE A 5 -6.97 -5.73 -5.58
N THR A 6 -6.33 -6.07 -6.70
CA THR A 6 -6.79 -7.17 -7.56
C THR A 6 -6.68 -8.52 -6.83
N LEU A 7 -5.65 -8.70 -5.99
CA LEU A 7 -5.51 -9.88 -5.15
C LEU A 7 -6.64 -9.96 -4.12
N ILE A 8 -6.93 -8.87 -3.41
CA ILE A 8 -8.03 -8.81 -2.44
C ILE A 8 -9.38 -9.11 -3.12
N ASP A 9 -9.67 -8.51 -4.27
CA ASP A 9 -10.92 -8.76 -5.03
C ASP A 9 -11.04 -10.23 -5.48
N LYS A 10 -9.93 -10.86 -5.90
CA LYS A 10 -9.92 -12.30 -6.21
C LYS A 10 -10.21 -13.16 -4.99
N ILE A 11 -9.66 -12.82 -3.82
CA ILE A 11 -9.94 -13.53 -2.57
C ILE A 11 -11.40 -13.34 -2.19
N LYS A 12 -11.95 -12.12 -2.26
CA LYS A 12 -13.38 -11.82 -2.02
C LYS A 12 -14.31 -12.68 -2.88
N LYS A 13 -13.99 -12.84 -4.17
CA LYS A 13 -14.78 -13.67 -5.11
C LYS A 13 -14.74 -15.16 -4.79
N ARG A 14 -13.60 -15.69 -4.31
CA ARG A 14 -13.39 -17.13 -4.09
C ARG A 14 -12.58 -17.41 -2.81
N PRO A 15 -13.07 -17.05 -1.62
CA PRO A 15 -12.25 -17.04 -0.40
C PRO A 15 -11.75 -18.44 -0.03
N ALA A 16 -12.57 -19.47 -0.21
CA ALA A 16 -12.18 -20.86 0.08
C ALA A 16 -11.01 -21.36 -0.81
N LEU A 17 -10.84 -20.84 -2.02
CA LEU A 17 -9.74 -21.23 -2.91
C LEU A 17 -8.38 -20.72 -2.41
N TYR A 18 -8.36 -19.51 -1.85
CA TYR A 18 -7.13 -18.86 -1.40
C TYR A 18 -6.82 -19.16 0.07
N LEU A 19 -7.84 -19.20 0.92
CA LEU A 19 -7.70 -19.29 2.38
C LEU A 19 -7.96 -20.70 2.91
N GLY A 20 -8.41 -21.64 2.08
CA GLY A 20 -8.84 -23.00 2.45
C GLY A 20 -10.17 -23.06 3.21
N ARG A 21 -10.51 -21.99 3.96
CA ARG A 21 -11.78 -21.77 4.65
C ARG A 21 -12.10 -20.28 4.70
N ARG A 22 -13.39 -19.94 4.81
CA ARG A 22 -13.83 -18.56 5.06
C ARG A 22 -13.49 -18.19 6.51
N SER A 23 -12.38 -17.49 6.72
CA SER A 23 -11.90 -17.08 8.04
C SER A 23 -11.08 -15.81 7.90
N LEU A 24 -11.40 -14.80 8.71
CA LEU A 24 -10.63 -13.56 8.76
C LEU A 24 -9.20 -13.82 9.25
N SER A 25 -9.03 -14.68 10.26
CA SER A 25 -7.71 -15.06 10.76
C SER A 25 -6.83 -15.65 9.66
N HIS A 26 -7.40 -16.47 8.77
CA HIS A 26 -6.67 -17.00 7.62
C HIS A 26 -6.30 -15.94 6.58
N LEU A 27 -7.17 -14.96 6.37
CA LEU A 27 -6.85 -13.83 5.51
C LEU A 27 -5.65 -13.06 6.06
N CYS A 28 -5.62 -12.75 7.37
CA CYS A 28 -4.48 -12.07 7.98
C CYS A 28 -3.18 -12.84 7.77
N THR A 29 -3.15 -14.14 8.11
CA THR A 29 -1.95 -14.98 7.89
C THR A 29 -1.53 -15.02 6.42
N PHE A 30 -2.49 -15.04 5.50
CA PHE A 30 -2.21 -14.99 4.06
C PHE A 30 -1.55 -13.66 3.66
N LEU A 31 -2.05 -12.52 4.14
CA LEU A 31 -1.50 -11.19 3.83
C LEU A 31 -0.13 -10.97 4.48
N ASP A 32 0.08 -11.48 5.69
CA ASP A 32 1.39 -11.47 6.36
C ASP A 32 2.40 -12.27 5.54
N GLY A 33 2.01 -13.48 5.10
CA GLY A 33 2.85 -14.33 4.26
C GLY A 33 3.14 -13.71 2.88
N TYR A 34 2.14 -13.08 2.26
CA TYR A 34 2.31 -12.32 1.02
C TYR A 34 3.34 -11.20 1.19
N THR A 35 3.16 -10.35 2.21
CA THR A 35 4.06 -9.23 2.50
C THR A 35 5.46 -9.74 2.81
N PHE A 36 5.58 -10.76 3.65
CA PHE A 36 6.85 -11.40 3.98
C PHE A 36 7.59 -11.89 2.73
N ALA A 37 6.90 -12.60 1.83
CA ALA A 37 7.49 -13.10 0.59
C ALA A 37 7.99 -11.98 -0.32
N LEU A 38 7.25 -10.87 -0.42
CA LEU A 38 7.68 -9.70 -1.19
C LEU A 38 8.95 -9.06 -0.61
N ARG A 39 9.01 -8.90 0.72
CA ARG A 39 10.20 -8.31 1.38
C ARG A 39 11.42 -9.22 1.28
N GLN A 40 11.24 -10.55 1.33
CA GLN A 40 12.33 -11.51 1.11
C GLN A 40 12.90 -11.46 -0.32
N GLN A 41 12.13 -10.98 -1.29
CA GLN A 41 12.55 -10.83 -2.68
C GLN A 41 12.98 -9.39 -3.03
N ASP A 42 13.15 -8.52 -2.02
CA ASP A 42 13.46 -7.09 -2.19
C ASP A 42 12.49 -6.36 -3.13
N ILE A 43 11.24 -6.83 -3.22
CA ILE A 43 10.20 -6.18 -4.01
C ILE A 43 9.73 -4.96 -3.21
N PRO A 44 9.71 -3.75 -3.81
CA PRO A 44 9.27 -2.55 -3.12
C PRO A 44 7.78 -2.61 -2.76
N VAL A 45 7.40 -1.91 -1.69
CA VAL A 45 5.99 -1.74 -1.31
C VAL A 45 5.27 -1.03 -2.44
N SER A 46 4.21 -1.64 -2.97
CA SER A 46 3.38 -1.02 -4.00
C SER A 46 2.55 0.13 -3.43
N THR A 47 2.05 0.99 -4.30
CA THR A 47 1.16 2.10 -3.90
C THR A 47 -0.08 1.59 -3.18
N GLU A 48 -0.66 0.48 -3.65
CA GLU A 48 -1.85 -0.11 -3.05
C GLU A 48 -1.59 -0.68 -1.66
N GLU A 49 -0.43 -1.30 -1.44
CA GLU A 49 0.00 -1.72 -0.10
C GLU A 49 0.18 -0.51 0.83
N ARG A 50 0.78 0.58 0.34
CA ARG A 50 0.93 1.82 1.14
C ARG A 50 -0.40 2.46 1.51
N ILE A 51 -1.40 2.37 0.63
CA ILE A 51 -2.75 2.82 0.95
C ILE A 51 -3.33 1.91 2.04
N PHE A 52 -3.17 0.59 1.90
CA PHE A 52 -3.64 -0.37 2.88
C PHE A 52 -2.96 -0.26 4.25
N GLU A 53 -1.73 0.26 4.35
CA GLU A 53 -1.10 0.58 5.65
C GLU A 53 -1.97 1.54 6.49
N GLY A 54 -2.72 2.46 5.85
CA GLY A 54 -3.66 3.36 6.53
C GLY A 54 -4.97 2.71 6.98
N PHE A 55 -5.22 1.45 6.60
CA PHE A 55 -6.45 0.74 6.96
C PHE A 55 -6.57 0.51 8.48
N GLN A 56 -5.44 0.30 9.18
CA GLN A 56 -5.43 0.14 10.65
C GLN A 56 -6.00 1.38 11.34
N GLU A 57 -5.44 2.55 11.03
CA GLU A 57 -5.86 3.83 11.63
C GLU A 57 -7.31 4.15 11.28
N TRP A 58 -7.72 3.91 10.02
CA TRP A 58 -9.11 4.10 9.60
C TRP A 58 -10.10 3.22 10.36
N ILE A 59 -9.76 1.96 10.63
CA ILE A 59 -10.61 1.06 11.45
C ILE A 59 -10.69 1.55 12.90
N GLU A 60 -9.57 1.98 13.49
CA GLU A 60 -9.56 2.51 14.86
C GLU A 60 -10.47 3.74 14.99
N GLU A 61 -10.42 4.65 14.01
CA GLU A 61 -11.30 5.83 13.95
C GLU A 61 -12.77 5.43 13.74
N LYS A 62 -13.05 4.53 12.80
CA LYS A 62 -14.43 4.12 12.47
C LYS A 62 -15.16 3.49 13.65
N PHE A 63 -14.46 2.71 14.47
CA PHE A 63 -15.04 2.04 15.62
C PHE A 63 -14.91 2.86 16.92
N ASP A 64 -14.43 4.11 16.86
CA ASP A 64 -14.13 4.98 18.01
C ASP A 64 -13.32 4.24 19.10
N ARG A 65 -12.34 3.46 18.65
CA ARG A 65 -11.50 2.62 19.49
C ARG A 65 -10.04 2.94 19.23
N ALA A 66 -9.48 3.82 20.05
CA ALA A 66 -8.03 3.92 20.22
C ALA A 66 -7.52 2.61 20.84
N SER A 67 -7.16 1.65 20.00
CA SER A 67 -6.85 0.29 20.40
C SER A 67 -5.47 -0.09 19.89
N THR A 68 -4.62 -0.63 20.75
CA THR A 68 -3.36 -1.25 20.32
C THR A 68 -3.57 -2.59 19.60
N GLN A 69 -4.82 -2.98 19.39
CA GLN A 69 -5.18 -4.23 18.74
C GLN A 69 -5.19 -4.07 17.23
N HIS A 70 -4.64 -5.08 16.56
CA HIS A 70 -4.71 -5.20 15.10
C HIS A 70 -6.17 -5.11 14.61
N TRP A 71 -6.40 -4.49 13.45
CA TRP A 71 -7.71 -4.28 12.85
C TRP A 71 -8.53 -5.58 12.79
N SER A 72 -7.89 -6.72 12.58
CA SER A 72 -8.58 -8.02 12.52
C SER A 72 -9.24 -8.41 13.84
N ARG A 73 -8.63 -8.05 14.97
CA ARG A 73 -9.18 -8.27 16.32
C ARG A 73 -10.38 -7.36 16.56
N ILE A 74 -10.32 -6.12 16.07
CA ILE A 74 -11.42 -5.15 16.17
C ILE A 74 -12.63 -5.69 15.41
N ILE A 75 -12.43 -6.12 14.15
CA ILE A 75 -13.49 -6.71 13.32
C ILE A 75 -14.04 -8.00 13.95
N LEU A 76 -13.17 -8.92 14.39
CA LEU A 76 -13.61 -10.16 15.05
C LEU A 76 -14.46 -9.90 16.30
N PHE A 77 -14.21 -8.81 17.01
CA PHE A 77 -14.99 -8.47 18.21
C PHE A 77 -16.39 -7.94 17.86
N SER A 78 -16.56 -7.33 16.69
CA SER A 78 -17.85 -6.85 16.20
C SER A 78 -18.66 -7.90 15.42
N SER A 79 -18.06 -9.05 15.13
CA SER A 79 -18.67 -10.09 14.28
C SER A 79 -19.14 -11.31 15.07
N GLU A 80 -20.09 -12.06 14.50
CA GLU A 80 -20.64 -13.25 15.12
C GLU A 80 -19.68 -14.45 15.07
N ASP A 81 -19.01 -14.64 13.92
CA ASP A 81 -18.04 -15.70 13.71
C ASP A 81 -16.93 -15.29 12.71
N GLU A 82 -16.00 -16.20 12.45
CA GLU A 82 -14.86 -15.99 11.54
C GLU A 82 -15.27 -15.76 10.07
N ARG A 83 -16.44 -16.24 9.65
CA ARG A 83 -16.95 -16.06 8.28
C ARG A 83 -17.58 -14.69 8.17
N ASP A 84 -18.42 -14.34 9.13
CA ASP A 84 -19.03 -13.02 9.27
C ASP A 84 -17.94 -11.94 9.30
N ALA A 85 -16.93 -12.11 10.15
CA ALA A 85 -15.77 -11.21 10.22
C ALA A 85 -15.02 -11.05 8.89
N LEU A 86 -14.94 -12.12 8.09
CA LEU A 86 -14.33 -12.04 6.77
C LEU A 86 -15.17 -11.23 5.79
N GLU A 87 -16.49 -11.40 5.80
CA GLU A 87 -17.39 -10.60 4.96
C GLU A 87 -17.38 -9.13 5.42
N THR A 88 -17.45 -8.87 6.72
CA THR A 88 -17.33 -7.52 7.31
C THR A 88 -16.02 -6.86 6.89
N PHE A 89 -14.90 -7.58 6.90
CA PHE A 89 -13.63 -7.05 6.39
C PHE A 89 -13.75 -6.58 4.93
N PHE A 90 -14.40 -7.36 4.05
CA PHE A 90 -14.53 -6.99 2.65
C PHE A 90 -15.47 -5.80 2.43
N GLU A 91 -16.47 -5.60 3.28
CA GLU A 91 -17.33 -4.42 3.26
C GLU A 91 -16.56 -3.17 3.72
N LEU A 92 -15.87 -3.27 4.85
CA LEU A 92 -15.03 -2.21 5.39
C LEU A 92 -13.89 -1.82 4.46
N PHE A 93 -13.28 -2.80 3.79
CA PHE A 93 -12.23 -2.55 2.81
C PHE A 93 -12.77 -1.80 1.59
N ASP A 94 -13.94 -2.19 1.05
CA ASP A 94 -14.54 -1.48 -0.07
C ASP A 94 -14.88 -0.02 0.31
N GLU A 95 -15.43 0.19 1.51
CA GLU A 95 -15.73 1.52 2.04
C GLU A 95 -14.47 2.36 2.22
N PHE A 96 -13.42 1.78 2.80
CA PHE A 96 -12.12 2.43 2.93
C PHE A 96 -11.56 2.88 1.58
N ILE A 97 -11.61 2.02 0.55
CA ILE A 97 -11.15 2.39 -0.80
C ILE A 97 -12.04 3.46 -1.43
N GLN A 98 -13.34 3.43 -1.17
CA GLN A 98 -14.28 4.43 -1.67
C GLN A 98 -14.04 5.82 -1.03
N GLU A 99 -13.80 5.89 0.27
CA GLU A 99 -13.47 7.15 0.96
C GLU A 99 -12.12 7.70 0.50
N ASN A 100 -11.16 6.80 0.24
CA ASN A 100 -9.86 7.15 -0.31
C ASN A 100 -9.85 7.26 -1.85
N SER A 101 -11.02 7.33 -2.52
CA SER A 101 -11.12 7.32 -3.99
C SER A 101 -10.48 8.55 -4.66
N GLU A 102 -10.52 9.72 -4.02
CA GLU A 102 -9.85 10.92 -4.54
C GLU A 102 -8.33 10.86 -4.40
N GLU A 103 -7.85 10.26 -3.31
CA GLU A 103 -6.42 10.10 -3.04
C GLU A 103 -5.84 8.97 -3.89
N THR A 104 -6.53 7.84 -4.00
CA THR A 104 -6.18 6.73 -4.91
C THR A 104 -6.18 7.14 -6.38
N THR A 105 -7.08 8.03 -6.82
CA THR A 105 -7.08 8.54 -8.21
C THR A 105 -5.88 9.46 -8.47
N LYS A 106 -5.60 10.41 -7.55
CA LYS A 106 -4.43 11.30 -7.65
C LYS A 106 -3.10 10.54 -7.52
N PHE A 107 -3.03 9.52 -6.66
CA PHE A 107 -1.85 8.68 -6.50
C PHE A 107 -1.63 7.72 -7.68
N ARG A 108 -2.69 7.20 -8.32
CA ARG A 108 -2.58 6.40 -9.56
C ARG A 108 -2.06 7.25 -10.71
N GLU A 109 -2.62 8.45 -10.92
CA GLU A 109 -2.15 9.38 -11.94
C GLU A 109 -0.72 9.91 -11.68
N TYR A 110 -0.32 10.08 -10.42
CA TYR A 110 1.02 10.47 -10.02
C TYR A 110 2.06 9.36 -10.27
N ASN A 111 1.73 8.11 -9.94
CA ASN A 111 2.66 6.99 -10.09
C ASN A 111 2.81 6.52 -11.54
N ASP A 112 1.77 6.61 -12.37
CA ASP A 112 1.89 6.32 -13.82
C ASP A 112 2.85 7.29 -14.53
N LYS A 113 3.04 8.49 -13.98
CA LYS A 113 3.93 9.52 -14.53
C LYS A 113 5.33 9.53 -13.89
N MET A 114 5.57 8.77 -12.82
CA MET A 114 6.87 8.72 -12.14
C MET A 114 7.64 7.44 -12.48
N PRO A 115 8.93 7.53 -12.86
CA PRO A 115 9.76 6.32 -12.93
C PRO A 115 9.85 5.70 -11.52
N PRO A 116 9.90 4.36 -11.41
CA PRO A 116 9.90 3.66 -10.14
C PRO A 116 10.95 4.27 -9.21
N LYS A 117 10.57 4.55 -7.95
CA LYS A 117 11.49 5.09 -6.95
C LYS A 117 12.74 4.21 -6.94
N PRO A 118 13.95 4.76 -7.22
CA PRO A 118 15.14 3.94 -7.30
C PRO A 118 15.29 3.22 -5.95
N ARG A 119 15.59 1.91 -6.01
CA ARG A 119 15.82 1.08 -4.82
C ARG A 119 16.65 1.87 -3.81
N PRO A 120 16.31 1.88 -2.51
CA PRO A 120 17.26 2.36 -1.52
C PRO A 120 18.53 1.52 -1.70
N MET A 121 19.59 2.16 -2.21
CA MET A 121 20.90 1.54 -2.31
C MET A 121 21.29 1.08 -0.91
N PRO A 122 21.90 -0.11 -0.74
CA PRO A 122 22.36 -0.58 0.56
C PRO A 122 23.24 0.52 1.18
N LEU A 123 22.73 1.17 2.23
CA LEU A 123 23.33 2.25 3.03
C LEU A 123 24.49 2.97 2.33
N ALA A 124 24.17 3.80 1.34
CA ALA A 124 25.11 4.81 0.86
C ALA A 124 25.25 5.85 1.99
N THR A 125 26.46 5.96 2.52
CA THR A 125 26.85 6.99 3.49
C THR A 125 26.32 8.37 3.07
N GLU A 126 26.13 9.28 4.04
CA GLU A 126 25.66 10.66 3.83
C GLU A 126 26.28 11.36 2.60
N ALA A 127 27.54 11.05 2.29
CA ALA A 127 28.25 11.51 1.10
C ALA A 127 27.58 11.12 -0.24
N GLY A 128 27.08 9.89 -0.36
CA GLY A 128 26.40 9.39 -1.57
C GLY A 128 25.05 10.06 -1.80
N TYR A 129 24.30 10.35 -0.74
CA TYR A 129 23.03 11.08 -0.85
C TYR A 129 23.25 12.52 -1.30
N ARG A 130 24.29 13.20 -0.77
CA ARG A 130 24.62 14.58 -1.18
C ARG A 130 25.08 14.68 -2.63
N ALA A 131 25.92 13.75 -3.08
CA ALA A 131 26.38 13.72 -4.47
C ALA A 131 25.21 13.53 -5.47
N PHE A 132 24.20 12.74 -5.12
CA PHE A 132 22.99 12.57 -5.93
C PHE A 132 22.12 13.84 -6.01
N LEU A 133 21.95 14.55 -4.90
CA LEU A 133 21.19 15.80 -4.89
C LEU A 133 21.89 16.91 -5.70
N GLU A 134 23.22 16.96 -5.64
CA GLU A 134 24.03 17.89 -6.42
C GLU A 134 23.93 17.60 -7.92
N SER A 135 23.99 16.32 -8.33
CA SER A 135 23.89 15.96 -9.75
C SER A 135 22.54 16.35 -10.35
N ARG A 136 21.44 16.28 -9.58
CA ARG A 136 20.11 16.72 -10.05
C ARG A 136 19.96 18.24 -10.12
N ARG A 137 20.58 19.00 -9.20
CA ARG A 137 20.61 20.47 -9.30
C ARG A 137 21.36 20.95 -10.54
N SER A 138 22.44 20.28 -10.91
CA SER A 138 23.21 20.61 -12.12
C SER A 138 22.41 20.38 -13.41
N THR A 139 21.61 19.31 -13.48
CA THR A 139 20.77 19.03 -14.66
C THR A 139 19.63 20.03 -14.81
N GLN A 140 19.07 20.53 -13.70
CA GLN A 140 18.00 21.53 -13.71
C GLN A 140 18.48 22.94 -14.06
N ASN A 141 19.69 23.33 -13.63
CA ASN A 141 20.25 24.63 -14.00
C ASN A 141 20.67 24.73 -15.48
N ASN A 142 21.09 23.63 -16.11
CA ASN A 142 21.44 23.64 -17.54
C ASN A 142 20.23 23.65 -18.49
N GLN A 143 19.02 23.35 -18.01
CA GLN A 143 17.80 23.50 -18.81
C GLN A 143 17.23 24.92 -18.78
N SER A 144 17.47 25.69 -17.71
CA SER A 144 17.00 27.07 -17.59
C SER A 144 17.89 28.10 -18.33
N ILE A 145 19.13 27.74 -18.67
CA ILE A 145 20.07 28.67 -19.35
C ILE A 145 19.95 28.60 -20.89
N ASN A 146 19.46 27.50 -21.47
CA ASN A 146 19.35 27.34 -22.93
C ASN A 146 18.02 27.86 -23.55
N SER A 147 17.22 28.63 -22.80
CA SER A 147 15.97 29.23 -23.31
C SER A 147 16.00 30.76 -23.41
N ILE A 148 17.15 31.39 -23.16
CA ILE A 148 17.34 32.84 -23.33
C ILE A 148 18.54 33.05 -24.24
N ASP A 149 18.43 32.57 -25.49
CA ASP A 149 19.12 33.10 -26.66
C ASP A 149 18.80 32.19 -27.86
N ASN A 150 17.77 32.56 -28.61
CA ASN A 150 17.81 32.30 -30.05
C ASN A 150 17.09 33.47 -30.77
N PRO A 151 17.74 34.11 -31.74
CA PRO A 151 17.34 35.40 -32.32
C PRO A 151 16.10 35.36 -33.20
#